data_AF-A0A7K4AYX2-F1
#
_entry.id   AF-A0A7K4AYX2-F1
#
_cell.length_a   1.000
_cell.length_b   1.000
_cell.length_c   1.000
_cell.angle_alpha   90.00
_cell.angle_beta   90.00
_cell.angle_gamma   90.00
#
_symmetry.space_group_name_H-M   'P 1'
#
loop_
_entity.id
_entity.type
_entity.pdbx_description
1 polymer ?
#
loop_
_entity_poly.entity_id
_entity_poly.type
_entity_poly.pdbx_seq_one_letter_code
_entity_poly.pdbx_strand_id
1 'polypeptide(L)'
;SELEDKIAHQSRKVITRRMHHRKKYCYEGAEIEFVRPRHNSDFCKHCTRMRVTSDGKLKPCLLRDDNLVDIRGKRGEELLKLFLAAAKKREPYNR
;
A
#
# COMPACT_ATOMS: atom_id res chain seq x y z
N SER A 1 -4.47 15.54 -14.16
CA SER A 1 -4.66 14.82 -15.45
C SER A 1 -5.99 15.29 -15.95
N GLU A 2 -6.08 15.79 -17.18
CA GLU A 2 -7.29 16.48 -17.65
C GLU A 2 -8.58 15.71 -17.38
N LEU A 3 -8.57 14.38 -17.54
CA LEU A 3 -9.73 13.53 -17.22
C LEU A 3 -10.05 13.50 -15.72
N GLU A 4 -9.05 13.29 -14.87
CA GLU A 4 -9.26 13.30 -13.41
C GLU A 4 -9.72 14.67 -12.93
N ASP A 5 -9.19 15.76 -13.50
CA ASP A 5 -9.55 17.13 -13.13
C ASP A 5 -11.01 17.44 -13.51
N LYS A 6 -11.45 16.98 -14.70
CA LYS A 6 -12.86 17.03 -15.12
C LYS A 6 -13.77 16.26 -14.18
N ILE A 7 -13.44 14.99 -13.88
CA ILE A 7 -14.22 14.15 -12.96
C ILE A 7 -14.24 14.77 -11.56
N ALA A 8 -13.14 15.34 -11.09
CA ALA A 8 -13.05 15.99 -9.79
C ALA A 8 -14.00 17.19 -9.69
N HIS A 9 -14.05 18.04 -10.73
CA HIS A 9 -14.95 19.19 -10.77
C HIS A 9 -16.44 18.77 -10.75
N GLN A 10 -16.79 17.71 -11.48
CA GLN A 10 -18.17 17.27 -11.62
C GLN A 10 -18.63 16.34 -10.48
N SER A 11 -17.70 15.89 -9.63
CA SER A 11 -18.02 15.02 -8.50
C SER A 11 -18.72 15.76 -7.39
N ARG A 12 -19.78 15.16 -6.84
CA ARG A 12 -20.50 15.70 -5.68
C ARG A 12 -19.64 15.71 -4.42
N LYS A 13 -18.71 14.76 -4.32
CA LYS A 13 -17.83 14.57 -3.17
C LYS A 13 -16.55 13.87 -3.59
N VAL A 14 -15.44 14.24 -2.95
CA VAL A 14 -14.17 13.53 -3.03
C VAL A 14 -13.82 12.98 -1.65
N ILE A 15 -13.52 11.68 -1.57
CA ILE A 15 -13.18 10.98 -0.32
C ILE A 15 -11.78 10.41 -0.45
N THR A 16 -10.90 10.71 0.50
CA THR A 16 -9.55 10.16 0.52
C THR A 16 -9.48 8.94 1.44
N ARG A 17 -8.98 7.82 0.92
CA ARG A 17 -8.82 6.56 1.68
C ARG A 17 -7.52 6.58 2.47
N ARG A 18 -7.52 5.98 3.67
CA ARG A 18 -6.27 5.74 4.42
C ARG A 18 -5.27 4.87 3.65
N MET A 19 -5.75 3.82 2.98
CA MET A 19 -4.89 2.89 2.22
C MET A 19 -4.44 3.53 0.90
N HIS A 20 -3.12 3.70 0.76
CA HIS A 20 -2.46 4.32 -0.40
C HIS A 20 -2.94 5.75 -0.74
N HIS A 21 -3.63 6.42 0.18
CA HIS A 21 -4.10 7.79 0.02
C HIS A 21 -4.91 8.07 -1.26
N ARG A 22 -5.68 7.07 -1.71
CA ARG A 22 -6.39 7.18 -2.99
C ARG A 22 -7.67 7.97 -2.83
N LYS A 23 -7.94 8.83 -3.82
CA LYS A 23 -9.15 9.63 -3.92
C LYS A 23 -10.24 8.83 -4.62
N LYS A 24 -11.42 8.81 -4.02
CA LYS A 24 -12.67 8.36 -4.61
C LYS A 24 -13.52 9.57 -4.98
N TYR A 25 -13.99 9.58 -6.21
CA TYR A 25 -14.78 10.64 -6.82
C TYR A 25 -16.21 10.14 -6.95
N CYS A 26 -17.15 10.74 -6.22
CA CYS A 26 -18.57 10.40 -6.31
C CYS A 26 -19.21 11.16 -7.49
N TYR A 27 -19.18 10.56 -8.67
CA TYR A 27 -19.61 11.13 -9.95
C TYR A 27 -20.89 10.44 -10.43
N GLU A 28 -21.97 11.18 -10.68
CA GLU A 28 -23.25 10.67 -11.22
C GLU A 28 -23.80 9.40 -10.54
N GLY A 29 -23.62 9.27 -9.22
CA GLY A 29 -24.08 8.09 -8.47
C GLY A 29 -23.12 6.89 -8.49
N ALA A 30 -21.99 7.00 -9.19
CA ALA A 30 -20.90 6.02 -9.19
C ALA A 30 -19.69 6.53 -8.38
N GLU A 31 -18.86 5.59 -7.90
CA GLU A 31 -17.56 5.90 -7.31
C GLU A 31 -16.44 5.60 -8.30
N ILE A 32 -15.69 6.61 -8.68
CA ILE A 32 -14.54 6.50 -9.59
C ILE A 32 -13.25 6.66 -8.78
N GLU A 33 -12.27 5.79 -8.99
CA GLU A 33 -10.97 5.82 -8.30
C GLU A 33 -9.84 5.73 -9.33
N PHE A 34 -8.98 6.76 -9.41
CA PHE A 34 -7.80 6.74 -10.27
C PHE A 34 -6.62 6.15 -9.51
N VAL A 35 -6.10 5.00 -9.97
CA VAL A 35 -5.01 4.29 -9.30
C VAL A 35 -3.69 4.54 -10.03
N ARG A 36 -2.74 5.19 -9.35
CA ARG A 36 -1.35 5.37 -9.82
C ARG A 36 -0.40 4.56 -8.94
N PRO A 37 -0.16 3.28 -9.26
CA PRO A 37 0.56 2.36 -8.38
C PRO A 37 2.09 2.45 -8.49
N ARG A 38 2.63 3.13 -9.51
CA ARG A 38 4.07 3.30 -9.74
C ARG A 38 4.46 4.77 -9.65
N HIS A 39 5.72 5.03 -9.25
CA HIS A 39 6.31 6.37 -9.13
C HIS A 39 5.47 7.37 -8.34
N ASN A 40 4.70 6.89 -7.36
CA ASN A 40 3.85 7.69 -6.50
C ASN A 40 4.30 7.47 -5.04
N SER A 41 5.14 8.36 -4.54
CA SER A 41 5.66 8.27 -3.18
C SER A 41 4.55 8.38 -2.12
N ASP A 42 3.49 9.14 -2.39
CA ASP A 42 2.32 9.26 -1.52
C ASP A 42 1.56 7.93 -1.38
N PHE A 43 1.38 7.22 -2.48
CA PHE A 43 0.81 5.87 -2.49
C PHE A 43 1.63 4.91 -1.63
N CYS A 44 2.97 4.93 -1.79
CA CYS A 44 3.86 4.03 -1.06
C CYS A 44 3.92 4.37 0.44
N LYS A 45 3.94 5.66 0.79
CA LYS A 45 3.91 6.16 2.18
C LYS A 45 2.67 5.69 2.93
N HIS A 46 1.53 5.62 2.25
CA HIS A 46 0.26 5.17 2.83
C HIS A 46 -0.04 3.67 2.62
N CYS A 47 0.93 2.89 2.15
CA CYS A 47 0.78 1.44 2.00
C CYS A 47 0.98 0.71 3.35
N THR A 48 0.00 -0.07 3.79
CA THR A 48 0.08 -0.87 5.02
C THR A 48 0.15 -2.39 4.77
N ARG A 49 0.37 -2.82 3.51
CA ARG A 49 0.42 -4.25 3.16
C ARG A 49 1.77 -4.87 3.45
N MET A 50 1.74 -5.99 4.16
CA MET A 50 2.82 -6.97 4.24
C MET A 50 2.41 -8.23 3.47
N ARG A 51 3.37 -8.88 2.82
CA ARG A 51 3.16 -10.11 2.04
C ARG A 51 4.01 -11.25 2.59
N VAL A 52 3.70 -12.46 2.16
CA VAL A 52 4.52 -13.65 2.41
C VAL A 52 5.00 -14.16 1.06
N THR A 53 6.29 -14.42 0.92
CA THR A 53 6.88 -15.05 -0.27
C THR A 53 6.65 -16.57 -0.23
N SER A 54 6.77 -17.24 -1.38
CA SER A 54 6.58 -18.69 -1.48
C SER A 54 7.57 -19.50 -0.65
N ASP A 55 8.76 -18.96 -0.37
CA ASP A 55 9.79 -19.57 0.49
C ASP A 55 9.63 -19.25 1.98
N GLY A 56 8.57 -18.53 2.38
CA GLY A 56 8.23 -18.29 3.78
C GLY A 56 8.92 -17.08 4.41
N LYS A 57 9.11 -16.00 3.65
CA LYS A 57 9.63 -14.72 4.18
C LYS A 57 8.53 -13.65 4.18
N LEU A 58 8.50 -12.82 5.21
CA LEU A 58 7.73 -11.59 5.24
C LEU A 58 8.36 -10.56 4.30
N LYS A 59 7.54 -9.99 3.41
CA LYS A 59 7.91 -8.98 2.42
C LYS A 59 7.13 -7.68 2.68
N PRO A 60 7.73 -6.69 3.37
CA PRO A 60 7.06 -5.44 3.73
C PRO A 60 6.77 -4.51 2.55
N CYS A 61 7.52 -4.62 1.45
CA CYS A 61 7.32 -3.85 0.23
C CYS A 61 7.35 -4.77 -1.00
N LEU A 62 6.40 -4.58 -1.92
CA LEU A 62 6.27 -5.44 -3.11
C LEU A 62 7.52 -5.41 -4.00
N LEU A 63 8.20 -4.26 -4.09
CA LEU A 63 9.30 -4.02 -5.01
C LEU A 63 10.68 -4.11 -4.35
N ARG A 64 10.78 -4.63 -3.12
CA ARG A 64 12.05 -4.77 -2.38
C ARG A 64 12.28 -6.19 -1.90
N ASP A 65 13.51 -6.66 -2.06
CA ASP A 65 13.96 -7.97 -1.61
C ASP A 65 15.12 -7.89 -0.61
N ASP A 66 15.61 -6.68 -0.32
CA ASP A 66 16.70 -6.41 0.62
C ASP A 66 16.23 -6.31 2.09
N ASN A 67 14.91 -6.26 2.33
CA ASN A 67 14.33 -6.09 3.67
C ASN A 67 13.39 -7.23 4.10
N LEU A 68 13.58 -8.41 3.52
CA LEU A 68 12.81 -9.62 3.86
C LEU A 68 13.13 -10.13 5.28
N VAL A 69 12.17 -10.84 5.88
CA VAL A 69 12.34 -11.48 7.19
C VAL A 69 11.85 -12.92 7.12
N ASP A 70 12.75 -13.87 7.36
CA ASP A 70 12.41 -15.31 7.36
C ASP A 70 11.53 -15.67 8.55
N ILE A 71 10.42 -16.38 8.29
CA ILE A 71 9.49 -16.88 9.30
C ILE A 71 9.28 -18.39 9.24
N ARG A 72 10.07 -19.11 8.43
CA ARG A 72 9.90 -20.54 8.22
C ARG A 72 10.21 -21.33 9.50
N GLY A 73 9.26 -22.16 9.92
CA GLY A 73 9.37 -22.95 11.16
C GLY A 73 9.22 -22.13 12.46
N LYS A 74 8.97 -20.83 12.38
CA LYS A 74 8.84 -19.92 13.53
C LYS A 74 7.40 -19.93 14.06
N ARG A 75 7.22 -19.92 15.38
CA ARG A 75 5.88 -20.03 16.01
C ARG A 75 5.79 -19.16 17.27
N GLY A 76 4.55 -18.93 17.74
CA GLY A 76 4.28 -18.22 18.99
C GLY A 76 4.88 -16.82 19.05
N GLU A 77 5.48 -16.48 20.19
CA GLU A 77 6.09 -15.16 20.41
C GLU A 77 7.25 -14.84 19.47
N GLU A 78 8.03 -15.85 19.06
CA GLU A 78 9.12 -15.66 18.11
C GLU A 78 8.58 -15.13 16.77
N LEU A 79 7.51 -15.75 16.28
CA LEU A 79 6.84 -15.31 15.07
C LEU A 79 6.32 -13.88 15.22
N LEU A 80 5.67 -13.56 16.35
CA LEU A 80 5.17 -12.21 16.61
C LEU A 80 6.29 -11.15 16.56
N LYS A 81 7.45 -11.43 17.17
CA LYS A 81 8.62 -10.55 17.13
C LYS A 81 9.11 -10.32 15.70
N LEU A 82 9.08 -11.35 14.85
CA LEU A 82 9.46 -11.25 13.44
C LEU A 82 8.46 -10.41 12.62
N PHE A 83 7.16 -10.51 12.89
CA PHE A 83 6.15 -9.63 12.29
C PHE A 83 6.41 -8.16 12.63
N LEU A 84 6.69 -7.86 13.90
CA LEU A 84 7.02 -6.50 14.35
C LEU A 84 8.33 -6.00 13.70
N ALA A 85 9.35 -6.85 13.61
CA ALA A 85 10.60 -6.52 12.94
C ALA A 85 10.41 -6.22 11.45
N ALA A 86 9.63 -7.05 10.74
CA ALA A 86 9.30 -6.84 9.34
C ALA A 86 8.51 -5.54 9.12
N ALA A 87 7.55 -5.23 10.01
CA ALA A 87 6.81 -3.98 9.97
C ALA A 87 7.72 -2.75 10.16
N LYS A 88 8.71 -2.83 11.06
CA LYS A 88 9.71 -1.77 11.28
C LYS A 88 10.66 -1.61 10.10
N LYS A 89 10.98 -2.70 9.39
CA LYS A 89 11.79 -2.69 8.15
C LYS A 89 11.03 -2.16 6.92
N ARG A 90 9.74 -1.82 7.06
CA ARG A 90 8.94 -1.30 5.96
C ARG A 90 9.52 0.02 5.46
N GLU A 91 9.94 0.01 4.21
CA GLU A 91 10.40 1.21 3.53
C GLU A 91 9.86 1.22 2.08
N PRO A 92 9.31 2.36 1.60
CA PRO A 92 9.00 2.56 0.19
C PRO A 92 10.18 2.23 -0.72
N TYR A 93 9.89 1.73 -1.94
CA TYR A 93 10.91 1.55 -2.97
C TYR A 93 11.29 2.89 -3.61
N ASN A 94 10.28 3.68 -3.99
CA ASN A 94 10.46 5.06 -4.45
C ASN A 94 10.33 5.98 -3.23
N ARG A 95 11.36 6.79 -2.95
CA ARG A 95 11.32 7.83 -1.90
C ARG A 95 10.61 9.08 -2.39
#